data_AF-A0A2E2UU50-F1
#
_entry.id   AF-A0A2E2UU50-F1
#
_cell.length_a   1.000
_cell.length_b   1.000
_cell.length_c   1.000
_cell.angle_alpha   90.00
_cell.angle_beta   90.00
_cell.angle_gamma   90.00
#
_symmetry.space_group_name_H-M   'P 1'
#
loop_
_entity.id
_entity.type
_entity.pdbx_description
1 polymer ?
#
loop_
_entity_poly.entity_id
_entity_poly.type
_entity_poly.pdbx_seq_one_letter_code
_entity_poly.pdbx_strand_id
1 'polypeptide(L)'
;MNDNIFANNTQETISEKYVSLTEIMGYPTKMLDSEKFSELDEKLKEKIYWALNKPEEIIKKNGTTMKQQKEEKKDREKKWGNNMIGQINNGQWTTILGERLVFDILKILGQNPRKVVKKEGFEPDWETDEYMYEVKTSNWWVDGTAGEKVYGTFIKYQKIPELYGKPLRIVCLANQENELEFGKTKYFGEEVTEKTKKILELAKTWDIEYIRFRDLVNPIIQ
;
A
#
# COMPACT_ATOMS: atom_id res chain seq x y z
N MET A 1 -23.44 -3.31 -60.58
CA MET A 1 -22.13 -2.88 -60.06
C MET A 1 -22.40 -1.58 -59.32
N ASN A 2 -22.60 -1.67 -58.01
CA ASN A 2 -22.96 -0.54 -57.17
C ASN A 2 -21.80 -0.23 -56.22
N ASP A 3 -21.49 1.06 -56.17
CA ASP A 3 -20.58 1.70 -55.25
C ASP A 3 -20.91 1.40 -53.79
N ASN A 4 -19.89 1.26 -52.95
CA ASN A 4 -20.03 1.44 -51.52
C ASN A 4 -18.84 2.25 -50.98
N ILE A 5 -19.13 3.51 -50.68
CA ILE A 5 -18.30 4.47 -49.96
C ILE A 5 -18.75 4.45 -48.48
N PHE A 6 -17.83 4.81 -47.58
CA PHE A 6 -17.96 5.02 -46.12
C PHE A 6 -17.63 3.78 -45.26
N ALA A 7 -16.79 3.83 -44.24
CA ALA A 7 -15.99 4.93 -43.70
C ALA A 7 -14.82 4.35 -42.89
N ASN A 8 -13.68 5.03 -42.97
CA ASN A 8 -12.59 4.92 -42.02
C ASN A 8 -13.12 5.25 -40.61
N ASN A 9 -12.94 4.33 -39.66
CA ASN A 9 -13.01 4.66 -38.24
C ASN A 9 -11.65 4.32 -37.63
N THR A 10 -10.76 5.32 -37.71
CA THR A 10 -9.51 5.40 -36.97
C THR A 10 -9.82 5.26 -35.49
N GLN A 11 -9.43 4.12 -34.88
CA GLN A 11 -9.19 4.07 -33.44
C GLN A 11 -8.01 4.99 -33.15
N GLU A 12 -8.31 6.21 -32.70
CA GLU A 12 -7.34 7.04 -32.00
C GLU A 12 -6.89 6.28 -30.75
N THR A 13 -5.76 5.61 -30.85
CA THR A 13 -4.96 5.20 -29.70
C THR A 13 -4.52 6.47 -28.97
N ILE A 14 -5.21 6.79 -27.88
CA ILE A 14 -4.73 7.76 -26.89
C ILE A 14 -3.47 7.15 -26.28
N SER A 15 -2.31 7.46 -26.85
CA SER A 15 -1.03 7.29 -26.18
C SER A 15 -0.89 8.41 -25.16
N GLU A 16 -1.56 8.27 -24.01
CA GLU A 16 -1.25 9.08 -22.86
C GLU A 16 0.18 8.73 -22.42
N LYS A 17 1.09 9.69 -22.61
CA LYS A 17 2.47 9.63 -22.10
C LYS A 17 2.43 9.16 -20.65
N TYR A 18 3.12 8.06 -20.37
CA TYR A 18 3.43 7.61 -19.01
C TYR A 18 4.26 8.71 -18.34
N VAL A 19 3.66 9.48 -17.44
CA VAL A 19 4.38 10.49 -16.63
C VAL A 19 4.82 9.80 -15.35
N SER A 20 6.12 9.81 -15.07
CA SER A 20 6.73 9.03 -13.98
C SER A 20 6.39 9.59 -12.59
N LEU A 21 6.45 8.74 -11.55
CA LEU A 21 6.36 9.17 -10.13
C LEU A 21 7.24 10.36 -9.78
N THR A 22 8.44 10.39 -10.35
CA THR A 22 9.44 11.44 -10.18
C THR A 22 8.89 12.78 -10.66
N GLU A 23 8.23 12.79 -11.82
CA GLU A 23 7.63 14.00 -12.42
C GLU A 23 6.30 14.40 -11.75
N ILE A 24 5.50 13.44 -11.27
CA ILE A 24 4.16 13.72 -10.69
C ILE A 24 4.25 14.07 -9.20
N MET A 25 5.09 13.38 -8.43
CA MET A 25 4.99 13.35 -6.97
C MET A 25 6.22 13.90 -6.23
N GLY A 26 7.36 14.14 -6.90
CA GLY A 26 8.54 14.78 -6.30
C GLY A 26 9.32 13.84 -5.39
N TYR A 27 9.66 12.66 -5.90
CA TYR A 27 10.26 11.57 -5.15
C TYR A 27 11.75 11.38 -5.49
N PRO A 28 12.63 11.02 -4.53
CA PRO A 28 14.08 10.88 -4.77
C PRO A 28 14.47 9.78 -5.76
N THR A 29 15.51 10.04 -6.56
CA THR A 29 15.90 9.20 -7.72
C THR A 29 16.78 7.99 -7.39
N LYS A 30 17.03 7.67 -6.11
CA LYS A 30 17.90 6.52 -5.76
C LYS A 30 17.17 5.21 -6.09
N MET A 31 17.64 4.54 -7.12
CA MET A 31 17.10 3.26 -7.57
C MET A 31 17.48 2.13 -6.61
N LEU A 32 16.50 1.24 -6.39
CA LEU A 32 16.68 -0.04 -5.73
C LEU A 32 17.41 -0.96 -6.72
N ASP A 33 18.46 -1.65 -6.28
CA ASP A 33 19.46 -2.29 -7.16
C ASP A 33 19.59 -3.78 -6.87
N SER A 34 18.55 -4.54 -7.20
CA SER A 34 18.58 -6.00 -7.19
C SER A 34 18.15 -6.56 -8.55
N GLU A 35 18.66 -7.74 -8.91
CA GLU A 35 18.28 -8.44 -10.13
C GLU A 35 16.76 -8.71 -10.19
N LYS A 36 16.17 -9.19 -9.07
CA LYS A 36 14.72 -9.43 -8.96
C LYS A 36 13.89 -8.16 -9.12
N PHE A 37 14.38 -7.02 -8.61
CA PHE A 37 13.68 -5.75 -8.76
C PHE A 37 13.69 -5.29 -10.22
N SER A 38 14.80 -5.51 -10.93
CA SER A 38 14.93 -5.09 -12.33
C SER A 38 13.93 -5.76 -13.26
N GLU A 39 13.55 -7.00 -12.97
CA GLU A 39 12.60 -7.83 -13.72
C GLU A 39 11.12 -7.46 -13.50
N LEU A 40 10.80 -6.63 -12.49
CA LEU A 40 9.43 -6.25 -12.20
C LEU A 40 8.85 -5.33 -13.27
N ASP A 41 7.53 -5.41 -13.46
CA ASP A 41 6.82 -4.45 -14.30
C ASP A 41 6.91 -3.03 -13.71
N GLU A 42 6.99 -2.02 -14.58
CA GLU A 42 7.18 -0.62 -14.16
C GLU A 42 6.07 -0.12 -13.24
N LYS A 43 4.83 -0.59 -13.41
CA LYS A 43 3.73 -0.20 -12.52
C LYS A 43 3.94 -0.76 -11.11
N LEU A 44 4.39 -2.01 -10.98
CA LEU A 44 4.70 -2.59 -9.68
C LEU A 44 5.88 -1.89 -9.00
N LYS A 45 6.95 -1.59 -9.73
CA LYS A 45 8.06 -0.76 -9.22
C LYS A 45 7.54 0.56 -8.66
N GLU A 46 6.64 1.21 -9.39
CA GLU A 46 6.02 2.46 -8.99
C GLU A 46 5.13 2.32 -7.73
N LYS A 47 4.34 1.25 -7.60
CA LYS A 47 3.59 0.97 -6.37
C LYS A 47 4.52 0.75 -5.16
N ILE A 48 5.58 -0.05 -5.33
CA ILE A 48 6.59 -0.31 -4.29
C ILE A 48 7.24 0.99 -3.87
N TYR A 49 7.64 1.79 -4.87
CA TYR A 49 8.28 3.07 -4.63
C TYR A 49 7.36 4.01 -3.82
N TRP A 50 6.09 4.14 -4.21
CA TRP A 50 5.10 4.93 -3.46
C TRP A 50 4.92 4.41 -2.03
N ALA A 51 4.91 3.10 -1.82
CA ALA A 51 4.72 2.51 -0.49
C ALA A 51 5.95 2.69 0.43
N LEU A 52 7.16 2.80 -0.11
CA LEU A 52 8.39 2.90 0.67
C LEU A 52 8.85 4.33 0.95
N ASN A 53 8.39 5.30 0.18
CA ASN A 53 8.94 6.66 0.21
C ASN A 53 7.87 7.64 0.65
N LYS A 54 8.17 8.40 1.71
CA LYS A 54 7.37 9.56 2.11
C LYS A 54 7.65 10.72 1.13
N PRO A 55 6.62 11.40 0.62
CA PRO A 55 6.84 12.55 -0.25
C PRO A 55 7.42 13.74 0.52
N GLU A 56 8.09 14.64 -0.19
CA GLU A 56 8.67 15.86 0.39
C GLU A 56 7.61 16.75 1.04
N GLU A 57 8.03 17.48 2.08
CA GLU A 57 7.15 18.44 2.75
C GLU A 57 6.69 19.56 1.82
N ILE A 58 5.47 20.04 2.04
CA ILE A 58 4.92 21.15 1.24
C ILE A 58 5.64 22.44 1.62
N ILE A 59 6.38 23.00 0.67
CA ILE A 59 6.95 24.35 0.79
C ILE A 59 5.93 25.38 0.32
N LYS A 60 5.53 26.29 1.20
CA LYS A 60 4.51 27.31 0.92
C LYS A 60 4.89 28.17 -0.30
N LYS A 61 4.12 28.05 -1.38
CA LYS A 61 4.22 28.92 -2.55
C LYS A 61 3.47 30.25 -2.37
N ASN A 62 4.01 31.32 -2.95
CA ASN A 62 3.32 32.61 -3.03
C ASN A 62 2.02 32.48 -3.82
N GLY A 63 0.95 33.13 -3.35
CA GLY A 63 -0.34 33.14 -4.03
C GLY A 63 -1.26 31.92 -3.78
N THR A 64 -0.82 30.92 -3.01
CA THR A 64 -1.67 29.79 -2.62
C THR A 64 -1.57 29.49 -1.12
N THR A 65 -2.65 28.96 -0.55
CA THR A 65 -2.66 28.53 0.85
C THR A 65 -2.06 27.13 0.98
N MET A 66 -1.50 26.81 2.15
CA MET A 66 -1.04 25.45 2.48
C MET A 66 -2.15 24.41 2.32
N LYS A 67 -3.39 24.78 2.67
CA LYS A 67 -4.57 23.93 2.51
C LYS A 67 -4.81 23.58 1.05
N GLN A 68 -4.78 24.56 0.15
CA GLN A 68 -4.94 24.33 -1.30
C GLN A 68 -3.83 23.43 -1.85
N GLN A 69 -2.58 23.70 -1.50
CA GLN A 69 -1.44 22.87 -1.95
C GLN A 69 -1.56 21.42 -1.46
N LYS A 70 -2.03 21.23 -0.22
CA LYS A 70 -2.28 19.90 0.33
C LYS A 70 -3.43 19.19 -0.38
N GLU A 71 -4.52 19.89 -0.68
CA GLU A 71 -5.64 19.32 -1.41
C GLU A 71 -5.23 18.91 -2.83
N GLU A 72 -4.45 19.75 -3.53
CA GLU A 72 -3.89 19.39 -4.84
C GLU A 72 -3.03 18.12 -4.79
N LYS A 73 -2.23 17.96 -3.72
CA LYS A 73 -1.41 16.75 -3.52
C LYS A 73 -2.26 15.52 -3.22
N LYS A 74 -3.30 15.64 -2.38
CA LYS A 74 -4.31 14.58 -2.14
C LYS A 74 -4.99 14.15 -3.44
N ASP A 75 -5.42 15.11 -4.26
CA ASP A 75 -6.09 14.84 -5.52
C ASP A 75 -5.18 14.16 -6.54
N ARG A 76 -3.91 14.59 -6.64
CA ARG A 76 -2.91 13.95 -7.50
C ARG A 76 -2.65 12.51 -7.07
N GLU A 77 -2.42 12.29 -5.78
CA GLU A 77 -2.20 10.94 -5.24
C GLU A 77 -3.43 10.05 -5.45
N LYS A 78 -4.64 10.57 -5.23
CA LYS A 78 -5.89 9.84 -5.50
C LYS A 78 -6.05 9.47 -6.97
N LYS A 79 -5.78 10.40 -7.90
CA LYS A 79 -5.84 10.14 -9.35
C LYS A 79 -4.82 9.07 -9.75
N TRP A 80 -3.58 9.21 -9.27
CA TRP A 80 -2.52 8.23 -9.47
C TRP A 80 -2.93 6.84 -8.96
N GLY A 81 -3.39 6.75 -7.71
CA GLY A 81 -3.78 5.48 -7.10
C GLY A 81 -4.96 4.81 -7.80
N ASN A 82 -5.93 5.60 -8.27
CA ASN A 82 -7.03 5.13 -9.10
C ASN A 82 -6.54 4.55 -10.44
N ASN A 83 -5.61 5.24 -11.11
CA ASN A 83 -4.97 4.74 -12.33
C ASN A 83 -4.23 3.40 -12.07
N MET A 84 -3.52 3.28 -10.96
CA MET A 84 -2.78 2.06 -10.58
C MET A 84 -3.68 0.85 -10.35
N ILE A 85 -4.94 1.04 -9.95
CA ILE A 85 -5.93 -0.03 -9.79
C ILE A 85 -6.86 -0.19 -11.00
N GLY A 86 -6.69 0.62 -12.05
CA GLY A 86 -7.51 0.59 -13.27
C GLY A 86 -8.94 1.10 -13.05
N GLN A 87 -9.13 2.07 -12.16
CA GLN A 87 -10.44 2.65 -11.83
C GLN A 87 -10.42 4.17 -11.89
N ILE A 88 -11.60 4.79 -11.84
CA ILE A 88 -11.77 6.25 -11.86
C ILE A 88 -12.57 6.63 -10.61
N ASN A 89 -12.05 7.60 -9.84
CA ASN A 89 -12.72 8.21 -8.68
C ASN A 89 -13.20 7.25 -7.57
N ASN A 90 -12.60 6.08 -7.41
CA ASN A 90 -12.88 5.20 -6.28
C ASN A 90 -12.40 5.83 -4.96
N GLY A 91 -13.27 5.90 -3.95
CA GLY A 91 -12.97 6.42 -2.61
C GLY A 91 -12.19 5.44 -1.72
N GLN A 92 -12.15 4.15 -2.06
CA GLN A 92 -11.43 3.09 -1.36
C GLN A 92 -10.17 2.63 -2.13
N TRP A 93 -9.64 3.49 -2.98
CA TRP A 93 -8.51 3.14 -3.86
C TRP A 93 -7.27 2.68 -3.09
N THR A 94 -7.01 3.24 -1.90
CA THR A 94 -5.86 2.87 -1.06
C THR A 94 -5.94 1.43 -0.58
N THR A 95 -7.14 1.00 -0.17
CA THR A 95 -7.39 -0.36 0.32
C THR A 95 -7.11 -1.36 -0.80
N ILE A 96 -7.71 -1.15 -1.96
CA ILE A 96 -7.53 -2.01 -3.14
C ILE A 96 -6.07 -2.02 -3.59
N LEU A 97 -5.42 -0.85 -3.63
CA LEU A 97 -4.03 -0.72 -4.04
C LEU A 97 -3.10 -1.48 -3.10
N GLY A 98 -3.23 -1.28 -1.79
CA GLY A 98 -2.39 -1.91 -0.78
C GLY A 98 -2.59 -3.42 -0.71
N GLU A 99 -3.84 -3.89 -0.72
CA GLU A 99 -4.14 -5.32 -0.78
C GLU A 99 -3.49 -5.99 -2.00
N ARG A 100 -3.70 -5.42 -3.20
CA ARG A 100 -3.11 -5.96 -4.44
C ARG A 100 -1.59 -5.90 -4.43
N LEU A 101 -1.00 -4.84 -3.90
CA LEU A 101 0.45 -4.72 -3.79
C LEU A 101 1.01 -5.84 -2.91
N VAL A 102 0.44 -6.08 -1.73
CA VAL A 102 0.87 -7.19 -0.85
C VAL A 102 0.70 -8.54 -1.54
N PHE A 103 -0.41 -8.76 -2.26
CA PHE A 103 -0.61 -9.99 -3.04
C PHE A 103 0.50 -10.19 -4.10
N ASP A 104 0.81 -9.15 -4.88
CA ASP A 104 1.85 -9.19 -5.91
C ASP A 104 3.22 -9.54 -5.29
N ILE A 105 3.56 -8.91 -4.17
CA ILE A 105 4.81 -9.19 -3.43
C ILE A 105 4.85 -10.63 -2.92
N LEU A 106 3.79 -11.12 -2.27
CA LEU A 106 3.73 -12.50 -1.77
C LEU A 106 3.88 -13.52 -2.91
N LYS A 107 3.32 -13.23 -4.08
CA LYS A 107 3.44 -14.08 -5.27
C LYS A 107 4.89 -14.13 -5.78
N ILE A 108 5.57 -12.98 -5.85
CA ILE A 108 6.99 -12.90 -6.23
C ILE A 108 7.88 -13.66 -5.24
N LEU A 109 7.54 -13.61 -3.96
CA LEU A 109 8.23 -14.37 -2.91
C LEU A 109 7.90 -15.87 -2.92
N GLY A 110 7.05 -16.35 -3.84
CA GLY A 110 6.67 -17.75 -3.95
C GLY A 110 5.75 -18.24 -2.83
N GLN A 111 5.08 -17.33 -2.09
CA GLN A 111 4.26 -17.70 -0.93
C GLN A 111 2.83 -18.14 -1.27
N ASN A 112 2.49 -18.29 -2.55
CA ASN A 112 1.19 -18.80 -3.00
C ASN A 112 -0.04 -18.08 -2.37
N PRO A 113 -0.14 -16.74 -2.48
CA PRO A 113 -1.24 -16.00 -1.89
C PRO A 113 -2.58 -16.32 -2.57
N ARG A 114 -3.65 -16.40 -1.77
CA ARG A 114 -5.02 -16.69 -2.20
C ARG A 114 -6.04 -15.86 -1.40
N LYS A 115 -7.25 -15.70 -1.96
CA LYS A 115 -8.36 -15.08 -1.21
C LYS A 115 -8.85 -16.01 -0.11
N VAL A 116 -9.10 -15.41 1.05
CA VAL A 116 -9.53 -16.13 2.24
C VAL A 116 -10.99 -16.55 2.12
N VAL A 117 -11.30 -17.78 2.52
CA VAL A 117 -12.69 -18.20 2.68
C VAL A 117 -13.17 -17.72 4.04
N LYS A 118 -14.21 -16.87 4.06
CA LYS A 118 -14.78 -16.29 5.27
C LYS A 118 -15.21 -17.36 6.30
N LYS A 119 -14.76 -17.19 7.55
CA LYS A 119 -15.14 -18.02 8.71
C LYS A 119 -15.58 -17.15 9.88
N GLU A 120 -16.72 -17.48 10.49
CA GLU A 120 -17.28 -16.76 11.65
C GLU A 120 -17.37 -15.23 11.48
N GLY A 121 -17.63 -14.77 10.25
CA GLY A 121 -17.71 -13.34 9.95
C GLY A 121 -16.35 -12.67 9.67
N PHE A 122 -15.24 -13.37 9.86
CA PHE A 122 -13.90 -12.88 9.58
C PHE A 122 -13.38 -13.30 8.21
N GLU A 123 -12.73 -12.37 7.52
CA GLU A 123 -12.14 -12.55 6.20
C GLU A 123 -10.92 -11.62 6.10
N PRO A 124 -9.74 -12.04 6.61
CA PRO A 124 -8.49 -11.35 6.34
C PRO A 124 -8.25 -11.21 4.83
N ASP A 125 -7.40 -10.27 4.43
CA ASP A 125 -7.24 -9.91 3.02
C ASP A 125 -6.68 -11.05 2.17
N TRP A 126 -5.68 -11.77 2.70
CA TRP A 126 -4.99 -12.86 2.01
C TRP A 126 -4.63 -14.01 2.94
N GLU A 127 -4.52 -15.20 2.37
CA GLU A 127 -3.94 -16.38 3.00
C GLU A 127 -2.80 -16.88 2.11
N THR A 128 -1.75 -17.41 2.74
CA THR A 128 -0.67 -18.18 2.11
C THR A 128 -0.64 -19.57 2.72
N ASP A 129 0.30 -20.41 2.34
CA ASP A 129 0.43 -21.72 2.96
C ASP A 129 0.79 -21.63 4.45
N GLU A 130 1.54 -20.60 4.85
CA GLU A 130 2.07 -20.44 6.23
C GLU A 130 1.32 -19.39 7.08
N TYR A 131 0.82 -18.32 6.47
CA TYR A 131 0.30 -17.14 7.20
C TYR A 131 -1.06 -16.66 6.68
N MET A 132 -1.82 -16.05 7.58
CA MET A 132 -2.90 -15.11 7.26
C MET A 132 -2.33 -13.70 7.18
N TYR A 133 -2.89 -12.86 6.30
CA TYR A 133 -2.46 -11.47 6.13
C TYR A 133 -3.65 -10.52 6.21
N GLU A 134 -3.49 -9.47 7.02
CA GLU A 134 -4.35 -8.28 7.04
C GLU A 134 -3.50 -7.07 6.64
N VAL A 135 -3.99 -6.26 5.72
CA VAL A 135 -3.29 -5.14 5.14
C VAL A 135 -3.83 -3.83 5.71
N LYS A 136 -2.93 -2.95 6.11
CA LYS A 136 -3.22 -1.63 6.67
C LYS A 136 -2.48 -0.58 5.87
N THR A 137 -3.23 0.10 5.02
CA THR A 137 -2.73 1.11 4.09
C THR A 137 -3.27 2.47 4.44
N SER A 138 -2.40 3.47 4.45
CA SER A 138 -2.76 4.88 4.57
C SER A 138 -2.00 5.66 3.49
N ASN A 139 -2.67 6.60 2.82
CA ASN A 139 -2.02 7.45 1.81
C ASN A 139 -1.26 8.61 2.47
N TRP A 140 -0.34 9.23 1.73
CA TRP A 140 0.63 10.16 2.32
C TRP A 140 0.05 11.51 2.70
N TRP A 141 -1.02 11.94 2.01
CA TRP A 141 -1.57 13.26 2.24
C TRP A 141 -2.79 13.28 3.16
N VAL A 142 -3.27 12.14 3.65
CA VAL A 142 -4.39 12.07 4.60
C VAL A 142 -4.08 12.84 5.89
N ASP A 143 -5.13 13.34 6.52
CA ASP A 143 -5.08 13.98 7.83
C ASP A 143 -5.96 13.22 8.83
N GLY A 144 -5.68 13.42 10.11
CA GLY A 144 -6.56 13.02 11.20
C GLY A 144 -6.41 11.55 11.60
N THR A 145 -7.52 10.95 12.01
CA THR A 145 -7.54 9.66 12.73
C THR A 145 -7.70 8.44 11.81
N ALA A 146 -7.58 8.64 10.49
CA ALA A 146 -7.81 7.58 9.51
C ALA A 146 -6.90 6.34 9.74
N GLY A 147 -5.66 6.56 10.19
CA GLY A 147 -4.69 5.50 10.53
C GLY A 147 -4.90 4.84 11.89
N GLU A 148 -5.75 5.37 12.78
CA GLU A 148 -5.84 4.87 14.17
C GLU A 148 -6.44 3.48 14.31
N LYS A 149 -7.18 3.02 13.28
CA LYS A 149 -7.76 1.67 13.25
C LYS A 149 -6.70 0.57 13.34
N VAL A 150 -5.45 0.86 12.95
CA VAL A 150 -4.34 -0.10 13.01
C VAL A 150 -4.10 -0.60 14.44
N TYR A 151 -4.26 0.27 15.45
CA TYR A 151 -3.91 -0.03 16.84
C TYR A 151 -4.79 -1.14 17.45
N GLY A 152 -6.06 -1.18 17.07
CA GLY A 152 -7.01 -2.20 17.55
C GLY A 152 -7.09 -3.46 16.68
N THR A 153 -6.25 -3.56 15.64
CA THR A 153 -6.39 -4.63 14.64
C THR A 153 -6.13 -6.02 15.23
N PHE A 154 -5.10 -6.20 16.06
CA PHE A 154 -4.85 -7.51 16.68
C PHE A 154 -5.99 -7.95 17.62
N ILE A 155 -6.64 -7.02 18.32
CA ILE A 155 -7.81 -7.32 19.18
C ILE A 155 -9.00 -7.77 18.33
N LYS A 156 -9.28 -7.06 17.23
CA LYS A 156 -10.35 -7.44 16.29
C LYS A 156 -10.14 -8.87 15.78
N TYR A 157 -8.89 -9.22 15.49
CA TYR A 157 -8.52 -10.48 14.85
C TYR A 157 -7.91 -11.52 15.80
N GLN A 158 -8.11 -11.38 17.11
CA GLN A 158 -7.52 -12.27 18.13
C GLN A 158 -7.83 -13.77 17.92
N LYS A 159 -8.92 -14.10 17.20
CA LYS A 159 -9.32 -15.49 16.90
C LYS A 159 -8.77 -16.03 15.58
N ILE A 160 -8.16 -15.19 14.73
CA ILE A 160 -7.77 -15.60 13.38
C ILE A 160 -6.81 -16.79 13.40
N PRO A 161 -5.76 -16.81 14.24
CA PRO A 161 -4.83 -17.93 14.22
C PRO A 161 -5.47 -19.27 14.57
N GLU A 162 -6.40 -19.29 15.53
CA GLU A 162 -7.18 -20.48 15.87
C GLU A 162 -8.15 -20.90 14.75
N LEU A 163 -8.89 -19.94 14.17
CA LEU A 163 -9.91 -20.21 13.15
C LEU A 163 -9.33 -20.74 11.82
N TYR A 164 -8.12 -20.29 11.49
CA TYR A 164 -7.46 -20.63 10.22
C TYR A 164 -6.28 -21.58 10.40
N GLY A 165 -5.84 -21.83 11.64
CA GLY A 165 -4.69 -22.68 11.96
C GLY A 165 -3.35 -22.06 11.56
N LYS A 166 -3.27 -20.73 11.43
CA LYS A 166 -2.13 -20.00 10.87
C LYS A 166 -1.90 -18.66 11.55
N PRO A 167 -0.64 -18.31 11.89
CA PRO A 167 -0.32 -16.99 12.43
C PRO A 167 -0.80 -15.85 11.51
N LEU A 168 -1.19 -14.72 12.12
CA LEU A 168 -1.65 -13.53 11.41
C LEU A 168 -0.55 -12.46 11.34
N ARG A 169 -0.27 -11.99 10.13
CA ARG A 169 0.59 -10.84 9.86
C ARG A 169 -0.23 -9.62 9.46
N ILE A 170 -0.11 -8.54 10.22
CA ILE A 170 -0.71 -7.25 9.93
C ILE A 170 0.34 -6.40 9.20
N VAL A 171 0.22 -6.29 7.88
CA VAL A 171 1.17 -5.56 7.03
C VAL A 171 0.81 -4.08 7.03
N CYS A 172 1.72 -3.24 7.53
CA CYS A 172 1.57 -1.79 7.52
C CYS A 172 2.36 -1.22 6.34
N LEU A 173 1.73 -0.43 5.46
CA LEU A 173 2.39 0.11 4.26
C LEU A 173 2.08 1.59 4.00
N ALA A 174 2.97 2.23 3.21
CA ALA A 174 2.93 3.66 2.92
C ALA A 174 2.90 4.50 4.20
N ASN A 175 2.00 5.48 4.30
CA ASN A 175 1.94 6.36 5.46
C ASN A 175 1.60 5.59 6.75
N GLN A 176 0.95 4.42 6.68
CA GLN A 176 0.62 3.65 7.87
C GLN A 176 1.88 3.11 8.56
N GLU A 177 2.85 2.63 7.78
CA GLU A 177 4.15 2.20 8.28
C GLU A 177 4.90 3.40 8.90
N ASN A 178 4.96 4.51 8.16
CA ASN A 178 5.64 5.73 8.59
C ASN A 178 5.06 6.31 9.89
N GLU A 179 3.73 6.33 10.06
CA GLU A 179 3.09 6.75 11.31
C GLU A 179 3.46 5.86 12.49
N LEU A 180 3.59 4.54 12.25
CA LEU A 180 3.98 3.57 13.27
C LEU A 180 5.48 3.54 13.54
N GLU A 181 6.32 4.16 12.72
CA GLU A 181 7.77 4.26 12.96
C GLU A 181 8.17 5.63 13.53
N PHE A 182 7.58 6.71 13.00
CA PHE A 182 8.00 8.07 13.31
C PHE A 182 6.92 8.91 14.01
N GLY A 183 5.68 8.42 14.10
CA GLY A 183 4.57 9.13 14.72
C GLY A 183 4.58 9.08 16.25
N LYS A 184 3.46 9.51 16.84
CA LYS A 184 3.29 9.61 18.30
C LYS A 184 3.25 8.24 19.00
N THR A 185 2.65 7.26 18.34
CA THR A 185 2.50 5.89 18.86
C THR A 185 3.28 4.94 17.97
N LYS A 186 4.54 4.70 18.33
CA LYS A 186 5.46 3.88 17.53
C LYS A 186 5.27 2.41 17.83
N TYR A 187 5.12 1.59 16.78
CA TYR A 187 5.16 0.13 16.81
C TYR A 187 6.48 -0.40 16.23
N PHE A 188 7.18 0.42 15.43
CA PHE A 188 8.45 0.10 14.79
C PHE A 188 9.57 1.06 15.22
N GLY A 189 10.83 0.66 15.00
CA GLY A 189 12.02 1.45 15.30
C GLY A 189 12.53 1.31 16.74
N GLU A 190 13.58 2.06 17.07
CA GLU A 190 14.29 1.94 18.35
C GLU A 190 13.55 2.62 19.52
N GLU A 191 12.74 3.65 19.22
CA GLU A 191 12.06 4.48 20.22
C GLU A 191 10.65 3.98 20.59
N VAL A 192 10.37 2.68 20.42
CA VAL A 192 9.10 2.09 20.85
C VAL A 192 9.01 2.08 22.37
N THR A 193 7.95 2.67 22.92
CA THR A 193 7.77 2.74 24.38
C THR A 193 7.58 1.36 25.01
N GLU A 194 7.96 1.20 26.28
CA GLU A 194 7.75 -0.06 27.02
C GLU A 194 6.28 -0.49 27.11
N LYS A 195 5.35 0.48 27.15
CA LYS A 195 3.91 0.18 27.12
C LYS A 195 3.50 -0.43 25.79
N THR A 196 3.99 0.12 24.68
CA THR A 196 3.70 -0.43 23.35
C THR A 196 4.34 -1.80 23.17
N LYS A 197 5.60 -1.99 23.62
CA LYS A 197 6.26 -3.31 23.56
C LYS A 197 5.42 -4.39 24.25
N LYS A 198 4.89 -4.12 25.45
CA LYS A 198 4.01 -5.09 26.15
C LYS A 198 2.75 -5.43 25.36
N ILE A 199 2.17 -4.48 24.65
CA ILE A 199 0.99 -4.72 23.79
C ILE A 199 1.39 -5.59 22.59
N LEU A 200 2.52 -5.32 21.95
CA LEU A 200 3.03 -6.11 20.83
C LEU A 200 3.42 -7.52 21.26
N GLU A 201 4.04 -7.68 22.42
CA GLU A 201 4.34 -8.99 22.99
C GLU A 201 3.05 -9.77 23.31
N LEU A 202 2.02 -9.11 23.85
CA LEU A 202 0.71 -9.73 24.02
C LEU A 202 0.13 -10.21 22.67
N ALA A 203 0.18 -9.38 21.62
CA ALA A 203 -0.28 -9.79 20.29
C ALA A 203 0.50 -11.02 19.77
N LYS A 204 1.82 -11.06 19.98
CA LYS A 204 2.65 -12.22 19.60
C LYS A 204 2.27 -13.49 20.37
N THR A 205 1.87 -13.41 21.65
CA THR A 205 1.37 -14.59 22.37
C THR A 205 0.09 -15.18 21.78
N TRP A 206 -0.59 -14.45 20.91
CA TRP A 206 -1.78 -14.90 20.17
C TRP A 206 -1.45 -15.25 18.71
N ASP A 207 -0.17 -15.42 18.36
CA ASP A 207 0.30 -15.64 16.98
C ASP A 207 -0.07 -14.50 16.01
N ILE A 208 -0.07 -13.25 16.50
CA ILE A 208 -0.33 -12.05 15.71
C ILE A 208 0.87 -11.11 15.75
N GLU A 209 1.34 -10.69 14.58
CA GLU A 209 2.48 -9.78 14.44
C GLU A 209 2.16 -8.62 13.49
N TYR A 210 2.63 -7.42 13.84
CA TYR A 210 2.67 -6.28 12.93
C TYR A 210 3.99 -6.29 12.17
N ILE A 211 3.95 -6.18 10.85
CA ILE A 211 5.16 -6.15 10.01
C ILE A 211 5.20 -4.89 9.15
N ARG A 212 6.41 -4.37 8.92
CA ARG A 212 6.66 -3.31 7.94
C ARG A 212 6.56 -3.90 6.54
N PHE A 213 5.91 -3.19 5.63
CA PHE A 213 5.97 -3.50 4.20
C PHE A 213 7.41 -3.46 3.70
N ARG A 214 8.24 -2.55 4.22
CA ARG A 214 9.69 -2.54 3.93
C ARG A 214 10.35 -3.88 4.22
N ASP A 215 10.07 -4.49 5.37
CA ASP A 215 10.65 -5.79 5.74
C ASP A 215 10.14 -6.90 4.81
N LEU A 216 8.86 -6.84 4.41
CA LEU A 216 8.24 -7.81 3.49
C LEU A 216 8.86 -7.74 2.08
N VAL A 217 9.11 -6.55 1.56
CA VAL A 217 9.65 -6.37 0.19
C VAL A 217 11.17 -6.43 0.14
N ASN A 218 11.85 -6.41 1.29
CA ASN A 218 13.31 -6.41 1.39
C ASN A 218 14.01 -7.47 0.53
N PRO A 219 13.56 -8.75 0.49
CA PRO A 219 14.19 -9.79 -0.33
C PRO A 219 14.08 -9.58 -1.85
N ILE A 220 13.32 -8.58 -2.28
CA ILE A 220 13.13 -8.21 -3.68
C ILE A 220 13.97 -6.98 -4.02
N ILE A 221 14.27 -6.09 -3.08
CA ILE A 221 14.87 -4.77 -3.37
C ILE A 221 16.32 -4.62 -2.90
N GLN A 222 16.84 -5.60 -2.17
CA GLN A 222 18.22 -5.77 -1.74
C GLN A 222 18.76 -7.09 -2.29
#